data_AF-B9NWT9-F1
#
_entry.id   AF-B9NWT9-F1
#
_cell.length_a   1.000
_cell.length_b   1.000
_cell.length_c   1.000
_cell.angle_alpha   90.00
_cell.angle_beta   90.00
_cell.angle_gamma   90.00
#
_symmetry.space_group_name_H-M   'P 1'
#
loop_
_entity.id
_entity.type
_entity.pdbx_description
1 polymer ?
#
loop_
_entity_poly.entity_id
_entity_poly.type
_entity_poly.pdbx_seq_one_letter_code
_entity_poly.pdbx_strand_id
1 'polypeptide(L)' 'MSATPEICQLKIRLLGISPMIWRRVLVPTSTTLRELHGILQVAMGWESIHLFLFDIYGRF' A
#
# COMPACT_ATOMS: atom_id res chain seq x y z
N MET A 1 23.86 11.91 -12.05
CA MET A 1 22.46 11.92 -12.54
C MET A 1 21.69 10.88 -11.75
N SER A 2 20.71 11.26 -10.93
CA SER A 2 19.82 10.29 -10.28
C SER A 2 18.78 9.83 -11.30
N ALA A 3 18.66 8.52 -11.49
CA ALA A 3 17.59 7.94 -12.32
C ALA A 3 16.23 8.35 -11.75
N THR A 4 15.26 8.65 -12.61
CA THR A 4 13.87 8.89 -12.19
C THR A 4 13.32 7.59 -11.62
N PRO A 5 12.77 7.59 -10.39
CA PRO A 5 12.19 6.38 -9.82
C PRO A 5 11.00 5.96 -10.67
N GLU A 6 10.97 4.68 -11.05
CA GLU A 6 9.80 4.09 -11.66
C GLU A 6 8.66 4.09 -10.65
N ILE A 7 7.47 4.53 -11.06
CA ILE A 7 6.31 4.71 -10.18
C ILE A 7 5.26 3.67 -10.55
N CYS A 8 4.70 2.98 -9.55
CA CYS A 8 3.52 2.14 -9.72
C CYS A 8 2.30 2.77 -9.02
N GLN A 9 1.12 2.49 -9.59
CA GLN A 9 -0.15 2.95 -9.03
C GLN A 9 -0.88 1.78 -8.37
N LEU A 10 -1.10 1.88 -7.07
CA LEU A 10 -1.79 0.85 -6.28
C LEU A 10 -3.22 1.27 -5.99
N LYS A 11 -4.17 0.35 -6.19
CA LYS A 11 -5.55 0.47 -5.70
C LYS A 11 -5.70 -0.35 -4.43
N ILE A 12 -6.08 0.31 -3.35
CA ILE A 12 -6.23 -0.28 -2.02
C ILE A 12 -7.72 -0.25 -1.68
N ARG A 13 -8.28 -1.35 -1.16
CA ARG A 13 -9.68 -1.40 -0.70
C ARG A 13 -9.79 -2.17 0.62
N LEU A 14 -10.76 -1.78 1.44
CA LEU A 14 -11.17 -2.58 2.59
C LEU A 14 -12.13 -3.67 2.13
N LEU A 15 -11.86 -4.90 2.55
CA LEU A 15 -12.70 -6.06 2.27
C LEU A 15 -13.85 -6.13 3.28
N GLY A 16 -14.98 -6.70 2.89
CA GLY A 16 -16.12 -6.94 3.79
C GLY A 16 -17.00 -5.73 4.12
N ILE A 17 -16.77 -4.56 3.49
CA ILE A 17 -17.51 -3.33 3.77
C ILE A 17 -18.31 -2.87 2.53
N SER A 18 -19.55 -2.42 2.74
CA SER A 18 -20.40 -1.77 1.75
C SER A 18 -20.96 -0.44 2.31
N PRO A 19 -20.87 0.69 1.57
CA PRO A 19 -20.24 0.83 0.26
C PRO A 19 -18.71 0.66 0.33
N MET A 20 -18.09 0.34 -0.81
CA MET A 20 -16.64 0.05 -0.88
C MET A 20 -15.80 1.25 -0.42
N ILE A 21 -14.97 1.05 0.59
CA ILE A 21 -13.95 2.02 1.01
C ILE A 21 -12.65 1.71 0.28
N TRP A 22 -12.14 2.67 -0.50
CA TRP A 22 -10.91 2.48 -1.29
C TRP A 22 -10.08 3.76 -1.41
N ARG A 23 -8.80 3.59 -1.75
CA ARG A 23 -7.80 4.64 -2.02
C ARG A 23 -6.95 4.25 -3.24
N ARG A 24 -6.35 5.25 -3.88
CA ARG A 24 -5.37 5.06 -4.97
C ARG A 24 -4.14 5.90 -4.66
N VAL A 25 -2.98 5.27 -4.70
CA VAL A 25 -1.70 5.89 -4.33
C VAL A 25 -0.66 5.63 -5.42
N LEU A 26 0.25 6.58 -5.60
CA LEU A 26 1.44 6.46 -6.45
C LEU A 26 2.64 6.21 -5.53
N VAL A 27 3.39 5.15 -5.78
CA VAL A 27 4.57 4.79 -4.98
C VAL A 27 5.74 4.41 -5.91
N PRO A 28 6.99 4.70 -5.53
CA PRO A 28 8.15 4.13 -6.21
C PRO A 28 8.08 2.60 -6.24
N THR A 29 8.52 1.97 -7.33
CA THR A 29 8.62 0.50 -7.41
C THR A 29 9.64 -0.08 -6.43
N SER A 30 10.57 0.76 -5.94
CA SER A 30 11.51 0.43 -4.88
C SER A 30 10.92 0.47 -3.47
N THR A 31 9.65 0.85 -3.30
CA THR A 31 8.99 0.90 -1.98
C THR A 31 8.93 -0.49 -1.36
N THR A 32 9.52 -0.62 -0.17
CA THR A 32 9.48 -1.85 0.61
C THR A 32 8.09 -2.11 1.19
N LEU A 33 7.80 -3.35 1.58
CA LEU A 33 6.52 -3.69 2.22
C LEU A 33 6.30 -2.94 3.55
N ARG A 34 7.37 -2.64 4.29
CA ARG A 34 7.27 -1.84 5.53
C ARG A 34 6.89 -0.39 5.24
N GLU A 35 7.46 0.22 4.22
CA GLU A 35 7.08 1.57 3.80
C GLU A 35 5.67 1.59 3.23
N LEU A 36 5.30 0.57 2.45
CA LEU A 36 3.94 0.40 1.97
C LEU A 36 2.96 0.31 3.14
N HIS A 37 3.27 -0.43 4.20
CA HIS A 37 2.46 -0.45 5.41
C HIS A 37 2.24 0.95 5.98
N GLY A 38 3.29 1.77 6.12
CA GLY A 38 3.16 3.16 6.57
C GLY A 38 2.26 4.01 5.68
N ILE A 39 2.37 3.83 4.35
CA ILE A 39 1.49 4.50 3.38
C ILE A 39 0.04 4.06 3.57
N LEU A 40 -0.21 2.78 3.81
CA LEU A 40 -1.56 2.25 4.07
C LEU A 40 -2.17 2.83 5.35
N GLN A 41 -1.38 2.94 6.42
CA GLN A 41 -1.82 3.55 7.68
C GLN A 41 -2.33 4.97 7.44
N VAL A 42 -1.52 5.81 6.79
CA VAL A 42 -1.90 7.21 6.50
C VAL A 42 -3.08 7.31 5.55
N ALA A 43 -3.07 6.54 4.45
CA ALA A 43 -4.14 6.61 3.44
C ALA A 43 -5.52 6.20 3.98
N MET A 44 -5.55 5.32 4.98
CA MET A 44 -6.77 4.86 5.65
C MET A 44 -7.12 5.65 6.91
N GLY A 45 -6.23 6.52 7.40
CA GLY A 45 -6.44 7.24 8.66
C GLY A 45 -6.30 6.34 9.90
N TRP A 46 -5.44 5.33 9.82
CA TRP A 46 -5.14 4.42 10.92
C TRP A 46 -3.90 4.86 11.71
N GLU A 47 -3.80 4.37 12.95
CA GLU A 47 -2.84 4.85 13.95
C GLU A 47 -1.65 3.92 14.19
N SER A 48 -1.44 2.89 13.36
CA SER A 48 -0.32 1.95 13.50
C SER A 48 -0.24 1.23 14.86
N ILE A 49 -1.38 0.97 15.50
CA ILE A 49 -1.47 0.37 16.85
C ILE A 49 -1.57 -1.17 16.87
N HIS A 50 -1.61 -1.81 15.70
CA HIS A 50 -1.73 -3.26 15.56
C HIS A 50 -0.62 -3.83 14.67
N LEU A 51 -0.28 -5.09 14.90
CA LEU A 51 0.65 -5.84 14.04
C LEU A 51 0.09 -6.02 12.63
N PHE A 52 0.97 -6.17 11.65
CA PHE A 52 0.60 -6.34 10.25
C PHE A 52 1.40 -7.47 9.58
N LEU A 53 0.83 -8.00 8.50
CA LEU A 53 1.38 -9.03 7.64
C LEU A 53 0.99 -8.72 6.19
N PHE A 54 1.84 -9.08 5.23
CA PHE A 54 1.48 -9.16 3.83
C PHE A 54 1.46 -10.62 3.39
N ASP A 55 0.35 -11.07 2.82
CA ASP A 55 0.22 -12.34 2.13
C ASP A 55 0.25 -12.06 0.62
N ILE A 56 1.27 -12.58 -0.07
CA ILE A 56 1.56 -12.25 -1.47
C ILE A 56 1.53 -13.53 -2.30
N TYR A 57 0.54 -13.61 -3.18
CA TYR A 57 0.46 -14.66 -4.18
C TYR A 57 1.25 -14.24 -5.42
N GLY A 58 2.50 -14.70 -5.52
CA GLY A 58 3.34 -14.55 -6.72
C GLY A 58 3.39 -15.84 -7.54
N ARG A 59 3.56 -15.73 -8.86
CA ARG A 59 4.17 -16.79 -9.67
C ARG A 59 5.65 -16.46 -9.80
N PHE A 60 6.52 -17.42 -9.46
CA PHE A 60 7.95 -17.36 -9.69
C PHE A 60 8.28 -17.72 -11.14
#